data_AF-A0A2N8UCB1-F1
#
_entry.id   AF-A0A2N8UCB1-F1
#
_cell.length_a   1.000
_cell.length_b   1.000
_cell.length_c   1.000
_cell.angle_alpha   90.00
_cell.angle_beta   90.00
_cell.angle_gamma   90.00
#
_symmetry.space_group_name_H-M   'P 1'
#
loop_
_entity.id
_entity.type
_entity.pdbx_description
1 polymer ?
#
loop_
_entity_poly.entity_id
_entity_poly.type
_entity_poly.pdbx_seq_one_letter_code
_entity_poly.pdbx_strand_id
1 'polypeptide(L)'
;MSVIQAHPSPSCDAKVTAMKQSQIKSTKDSIVKSEPGVSPASTKESTTPQVRRWWEMMMPEGRELASNAEKYLLDQSVPWSKEGFQHVLTLSQSRKKSSFRTTGFTEEVQDEIILAVLKRIREAPAPNILTQPIIHFVGQHVYVSLLTTQALLHLWSSPPLFRGAHMDFVSKGLFYTKPHISTFKEGRAMKKDAFVEAFKKQYTPHVAALSSDSGLQFAYARFYEVSGVPGGPIFSGQVLMFSNEVDVPQVHKPFFIQESPLAVFSFARPNTTG
;
A
#
# COMPACT_ATOMS: atom_id res chain seq x y z
N MET A 1 -16.58 -49.51 5.18
CA MET A 1 -15.23 -49.85 5.69
C MET A 1 -14.50 -50.62 4.61
N SER A 2 -13.44 -50.05 4.04
CA SER A 2 -12.39 -50.79 3.34
C SER A 2 -11.12 -49.95 3.43
N VAL A 3 -10.12 -50.56 4.06
CA VAL A 3 -8.79 -50.03 4.33
C VAL A 3 -7.92 -50.38 3.13
N ILE A 4 -7.18 -49.41 2.58
CA ILE A 4 -6.04 -49.68 1.71
C ILE A 4 -4.84 -48.95 2.31
N GLN A 5 -3.95 -49.73 2.92
CA GLN A 5 -2.59 -49.35 3.27
C GLN A 5 -1.66 -49.83 2.15
N ALA A 6 -0.69 -49.00 1.75
CA ALA A 6 0.68 -49.44 1.45
C ALA A 6 1.66 -48.25 1.48
N HIS A 7 2.76 -48.46 2.22
CA HIS A 7 4.01 -47.69 2.37
C HIS A 7 5.00 -47.93 1.18
N PRO A 8 6.30 -47.54 1.22
CA PRO A 8 6.93 -46.23 1.46
C PRO A 8 7.99 -45.89 0.36
N SER A 9 8.69 -44.76 0.58
CA SER A 9 9.78 -44.11 -0.18
C SER A 9 10.93 -44.98 -0.73
N PRO A 10 11.77 -44.37 -1.58
CA PRO A 10 13.21 -44.40 -1.33
C PRO A 10 13.87 -43.02 -1.32
N SER A 11 14.79 -42.84 -0.37
CA SER A 11 15.80 -41.79 -0.31
C SER A 11 16.94 -42.09 -1.29
N CYS A 12 17.61 -41.06 -1.81
CA CYS A 12 19.01 -41.13 -2.22
C CYS A 12 19.69 -39.77 -2.01
N ASP A 13 20.64 -39.74 -1.07
CA ASP A 13 21.71 -38.76 -0.97
C ASP A 13 22.71 -38.93 -2.11
N ALA A 14 23.24 -37.82 -2.65
CA ALA A 14 24.60 -37.75 -3.20
C ALA A 14 25.11 -36.30 -3.26
N LYS A 15 26.20 -36.05 -2.52
CA LYS A 15 27.06 -34.86 -2.53
C LYS A 15 27.99 -34.84 -3.75
N VAL A 16 28.70 -33.71 -3.89
CA VAL A 16 30.07 -33.47 -4.46
C VAL A 16 30.06 -32.59 -5.73
N THR A 17 30.31 -31.27 -5.61
CA THR A 17 31.61 -30.53 -5.65
C THR A 17 32.07 -30.17 -7.07
N ALA A 18 32.25 -28.87 -7.35
CA ALA A 18 33.40 -28.34 -8.12
C ALA A 18 33.44 -26.80 -8.11
N MET A 19 34.32 -26.24 -7.26
CA MET A 19 34.95 -24.93 -7.47
C MET A 19 35.93 -25.00 -8.65
N LYS A 20 35.98 -23.96 -9.47
CA LYS A 20 37.15 -23.65 -10.29
C LYS A 20 37.39 -22.14 -10.31
N GLN A 21 38.40 -21.72 -9.55
CA GLN A 21 39.10 -20.45 -9.69
C GLN A 21 40.05 -20.56 -10.90
N SER A 22 40.11 -19.50 -11.69
CA SER A 22 41.12 -19.30 -12.74
C SER A 22 41.80 -17.95 -12.50
N GLN A 23 43.07 -17.99 -12.14
CA GLN A 23 43.99 -16.85 -12.09
C GLN A 23 44.55 -16.54 -13.48
N ILE A 24 44.68 -15.26 -13.80
CA ILE A 24 45.64 -14.69 -14.78
C ILE A 24 46.08 -13.35 -14.15
N LYS A 25 47.23 -13.20 -13.47
CA LYS A 25 48.64 -13.06 -13.91
C LYS A 25 48.99 -11.69 -14.54
N SER A 26 49.75 -10.89 -13.76
CA SER A 26 50.81 -9.92 -14.12
C SER A 26 50.43 -8.75 -15.07
N THR A 27 50.79 -7.49 -14.81
CA THR A 27 52.18 -6.97 -14.82
C THR A 27 52.23 -5.54 -14.26
N LYS A 28 53.30 -5.25 -13.50
CA LYS A 28 53.72 -3.91 -13.05
C LYS A 28 54.22 -3.12 -14.26
N ASP A 29 53.92 -1.83 -14.32
CA ASP A 29 54.94 -0.83 -14.61
C ASP A 29 54.54 0.53 -14.03
N SER A 30 55.47 1.09 -13.25
CA SER A 30 55.43 2.39 -12.62
C SER A 30 56.03 3.42 -13.56
N ILE A 31 55.34 4.53 -13.82
CA ILE A 31 55.94 5.74 -14.39
C ILE A 31 55.49 6.93 -13.55
N VAL A 32 56.45 7.65 -12.97
CA VAL A 32 56.30 8.97 -12.36
C VAL A 32 57.14 9.95 -13.17
N LYS A 33 56.51 11.03 -13.67
CA LYS A 33 57.10 12.39 -13.71
C LYS A 33 56.09 13.48 -14.13
N SER A 34 55.71 14.29 -13.15
CA SER A 34 55.66 15.78 -13.11
C SER A 34 54.99 16.63 -14.21
N GLU A 35 53.86 17.26 -13.81
CA GLU A 35 53.43 18.69 -13.90
C GLU A 35 53.23 19.40 -15.26
N PRO A 36 52.51 20.56 -15.35
CA PRO A 36 51.69 21.30 -14.37
C PRO A 36 50.28 21.70 -14.88
N GLY A 37 49.41 22.16 -13.96
CA GLY A 37 48.35 23.13 -14.29
C GLY A 37 46.98 22.55 -14.60
N VAL A 38 46.07 22.76 -13.65
CA VAL A 38 44.79 23.49 -13.78
C VAL A 38 44.08 23.23 -12.47
N SER A 39 43.85 24.30 -11.71
CA SER A 39 42.98 24.26 -10.52
C SER A 39 41.68 23.53 -10.89
N PRO A 40 41.26 22.48 -10.18
CA PRO A 40 39.86 22.19 -10.16
C PRO A 40 39.25 23.37 -9.41
N ALA A 41 38.64 24.29 -10.16
CA ALA A 41 37.63 25.16 -9.61
C ALA A 41 36.69 24.23 -8.84
N SER A 42 36.82 24.24 -7.52
CA SER A 42 35.86 23.61 -6.64
C SER A 42 34.55 24.30 -6.96
N THR A 43 33.78 23.71 -7.87
CA THR A 43 32.37 23.97 -8.03
C THR A 43 31.80 23.62 -6.67
N LYS A 44 31.75 24.64 -5.79
CA LYS A 44 30.88 24.61 -4.63
C LYS A 44 29.48 24.54 -5.23
N GLU A 45 29.04 23.33 -5.55
CA GLU A 45 27.61 23.05 -5.65
C GLU A 45 27.06 23.57 -4.34
N SER A 46 26.39 24.73 -4.39
CA SER A 46 25.58 25.17 -3.27
C SER A 46 24.48 24.14 -3.17
N THR A 47 24.71 23.10 -2.36
CA THR A 47 23.75 22.03 -2.15
C THR A 47 22.67 22.64 -1.27
N THR A 48 21.77 23.39 -1.90
CA THR A 48 20.58 23.92 -1.25
C THR A 48 19.90 22.76 -0.53
N PRO A 49 19.62 22.87 0.77
CA PRO A 49 19.03 21.78 1.52
C PRO A 49 17.70 21.37 0.87
N GLN A 50 17.59 20.12 0.44
CA GLN A 50 16.39 19.53 -0.14
C GLN A 50 15.72 18.63 0.89
N VAL A 51 14.38 18.70 0.97
CA VAL A 51 13.59 17.84 1.83
C VAL A 51 13.10 16.63 1.04
N ARG A 52 13.57 15.44 1.38
CA ARG A 52 13.05 14.18 0.84
C ARG A 52 11.95 13.65 1.77
N ARG A 53 10.82 13.22 1.21
CA ARG A 53 9.69 12.62 1.95
C ARG A 53 9.32 11.27 1.33
N TRP A 54 8.98 10.30 2.17
CA TRP A 54 8.51 8.99 1.73
C TRP A 54 7.56 8.37 2.75
N TRP A 55 6.81 7.36 2.31
CA TRP A 55 6.07 6.47 3.20
C TRP A 55 6.89 5.21 3.40
N GLU A 56 6.80 4.63 4.60
CA GLU A 56 7.46 3.38 4.93
C GLU A 56 6.46 2.48 5.66
N MET A 57 6.43 1.19 5.30
CA MET A 57 5.59 0.20 5.96
C MET A 57 6.17 -0.11 7.34
N MET A 58 5.37 0.06 8.38
CA MET A 58 5.74 -0.22 9.76
C MET A 58 5.37 -1.65 10.16
N MET A 59 4.19 -2.12 9.71
CA MET A 59 3.69 -3.47 9.98
C MET A 59 2.86 -3.97 8.79
N PRO A 60 2.82 -5.29 8.56
CA PRO A 60 3.59 -6.34 9.22
C PRO A 60 5.01 -6.41 8.66
N GLU A 61 5.99 -6.70 9.52
CA GLU A 61 7.39 -6.86 9.09
C GLU A 61 7.57 -8.08 8.21
N GLY A 62 8.39 -7.96 7.16
CA GLY A 62 8.83 -9.10 6.35
C GLY A 62 7.73 -9.79 5.52
N ARG A 63 6.50 -9.28 5.46
CA ARG A 63 5.53 -9.75 4.45
C ARG A 63 5.92 -9.19 3.09
N GLU A 64 6.24 -10.10 2.18
CA GLU A 64 6.26 -9.77 0.76
C GLU A 64 4.84 -9.41 0.32
N LEU A 65 4.61 -8.12 0.15
CA LEU A 65 3.44 -7.59 -0.53
C LEU A 65 3.62 -7.77 -2.04
N ALA A 66 2.52 -7.97 -2.76
CA ALA A 66 2.56 -7.90 -4.22
C ALA A 66 3.17 -6.57 -4.67
N SER A 67 3.94 -6.57 -5.76
CA SER A 67 4.77 -5.44 -6.21
C SER A 67 4.06 -4.09 -6.33
N ASN A 68 2.74 -4.10 -6.59
CA ASN A 68 1.92 -2.89 -6.73
C ASN A 68 1.06 -2.58 -5.49
N ALA A 69 1.11 -3.39 -4.43
CA ALA A 69 0.25 -3.22 -3.26
C ALA A 69 0.57 -1.94 -2.47
N GLU A 70 1.84 -1.55 -2.39
CA GLU A 70 2.20 -0.28 -1.74
C GLU A 70 1.59 0.91 -2.48
N LYS A 71 1.78 1.00 -3.80
CA LYS A 71 1.17 2.05 -4.62
C LYS A 71 -0.36 2.05 -4.49
N TYR A 72 -0.95 0.87 -4.44
CA TYR A 72 -2.37 0.68 -4.26
C TYR A 72 -2.86 1.22 -2.91
N LEU A 73 -2.18 0.91 -1.81
CA LEU A 73 -2.53 1.34 -0.44
C LEU A 73 -2.27 2.82 -0.20
N LEU A 74 -1.23 3.39 -0.81
CA LEU A 74 -0.89 4.81 -0.64
C LEU A 74 -1.66 5.74 -1.59
N ASP A 75 -2.29 5.21 -2.63
CA ASP A 75 -3.18 5.96 -3.51
C ASP A 75 -4.45 6.37 -2.76
N GLN A 76 -4.58 7.68 -2.47
CA GLN A 76 -5.75 8.26 -1.82
C GLN A 76 -6.70 8.97 -2.81
N SER A 77 -6.48 8.83 -4.12
CA SER A 77 -7.31 9.49 -5.14
C SER A 77 -8.72 8.90 -5.25
N VAL A 78 -8.89 7.64 -4.83
CA VAL A 78 -10.14 6.90 -4.82
C VAL A 78 -10.43 6.44 -3.39
N PRO A 79 -11.66 6.62 -2.89
CA PRO A 79 -12.01 6.19 -1.54
C PRO A 79 -11.99 4.66 -1.41
N TRP A 80 -11.77 4.19 -0.18
CA TRP A 80 -11.83 2.76 0.14
C TRP A 80 -13.27 2.26 0.19
N SER A 81 -13.50 1.06 -0.34
CA SER A 81 -14.77 0.34 -0.19
C SER A 81 -14.98 -0.05 1.27
N LYS A 82 -16.25 -0.08 1.68
CA LYS A 82 -16.64 -0.62 3.00
C LYS A 82 -16.50 -2.14 3.06
N GLU A 83 -16.49 -2.80 1.91
CA GLU A 83 -16.36 -4.24 1.79
C GLU A 83 -14.96 -4.64 1.31
N GLY A 84 -14.44 -5.67 1.96
CA GLY A 84 -13.21 -6.33 1.54
C GLY A 84 -13.38 -7.03 0.20
N PHE A 85 -12.29 -7.11 -0.57
CA PHE A 85 -12.24 -7.82 -1.85
C PHE A 85 -13.30 -7.37 -2.87
N GLN A 86 -13.81 -6.14 -2.73
CA GLN A 86 -14.83 -5.56 -3.59
C GLN A 86 -14.40 -4.22 -4.16
N HIS A 87 -14.44 -4.10 -5.48
CA HIS A 87 -14.35 -2.83 -6.19
C HIS A 87 -15.74 -2.33 -6.58
N VAL A 88 -15.90 -1.00 -6.63
CA VAL A 88 -17.10 -0.36 -7.17
C VAL A 88 -16.69 0.54 -8.32
N LEU A 89 -17.25 0.27 -9.50
CA LEU A 89 -16.94 0.93 -10.75
C LEU A 89 -18.15 1.69 -11.28
N THR A 90 -17.90 2.63 -12.18
CA THR A 90 -18.93 3.36 -12.92
C THR A 90 -18.43 3.68 -14.33
N LEU A 91 -19.34 3.98 -15.25
CA LEU A 91 -18.94 4.42 -16.58
C LEU A 91 -18.19 5.75 -16.51
N SER A 92 -17.23 5.96 -17.42
CA SER A 92 -16.48 7.22 -17.51
C SER A 92 -17.41 8.42 -17.57
N GLN A 93 -17.06 9.52 -16.90
CA GLN A 93 -17.82 10.78 -16.97
C GLN A 93 -18.06 11.26 -18.41
N SER A 94 -17.12 10.97 -19.32
CA SER A 94 -17.26 11.27 -20.75
C SER A 94 -18.49 10.61 -21.39
N ARG A 95 -18.88 9.41 -20.91
CA ARG A 95 -20.05 8.66 -21.38
C ARG A 95 -21.31 8.94 -20.57
N LYS A 96 -21.19 9.35 -19.30
CA LYS A 96 -22.34 9.76 -18.48
C LYS A 96 -23.12 10.92 -19.09
N LYS A 97 -22.45 11.76 -19.90
CA LYS A 97 -23.09 12.87 -20.64
C LYS A 97 -23.90 12.42 -21.86
N SER A 98 -23.62 11.24 -22.42
CA SER A 98 -24.28 10.73 -23.64
C SER A 98 -25.30 9.63 -23.37
N SER A 99 -25.22 8.93 -22.25
CA SER A 99 -26.24 7.96 -21.84
C SER A 99 -27.40 8.70 -21.18
N PHE A 100 -28.58 8.55 -21.76
CA PHE A 100 -29.86 9.05 -21.26
C PHE A 100 -30.02 8.86 -19.74
N ARG A 101 -30.87 9.71 -19.13
CA ARG A 101 -31.34 9.70 -17.73
C ARG A 101 -32.00 8.38 -17.29
N THR A 102 -31.40 7.22 -17.54
CA THR A 102 -31.87 5.94 -17.03
C THR A 102 -31.28 5.71 -15.66
N THR A 103 -32.12 5.23 -14.74
CA THR A 103 -31.76 4.94 -13.37
C THR A 103 -30.75 3.79 -13.25
N GLY A 104 -30.60 2.95 -14.29
CA GLY A 104 -29.60 1.89 -14.34
C GLY A 104 -29.25 1.39 -15.75
N PHE A 105 -28.45 0.33 -15.80
CA PHE A 105 -27.99 -0.34 -17.03
C PHE A 105 -29.04 -1.31 -17.57
N THR A 106 -29.20 -1.37 -18.89
CA THR A 106 -29.98 -2.44 -19.56
C THR A 106 -29.22 -3.77 -19.46
N GLU A 107 -29.91 -4.89 -19.68
CA GLU A 107 -29.31 -6.23 -19.60
C GLU A 107 -28.14 -6.40 -20.58
N GLU A 108 -28.26 -5.89 -21.81
CA GLU A 108 -27.19 -5.96 -22.81
C GLU A 108 -25.95 -5.18 -22.36
N VAL A 109 -26.15 -4.02 -21.71
CA VAL A 109 -25.05 -3.21 -21.17
C VAL A 109 -24.42 -3.93 -19.97
N GLN A 110 -25.21 -4.58 -19.12
CA GLN A 110 -24.71 -5.36 -18.00
C GLN A 110 -23.82 -6.51 -18.49
N ASP A 111 -24.25 -7.25 -19.51
CA ASP A 111 -23.49 -8.34 -20.11
C ASP A 111 -22.15 -7.87 -20.71
N GLU A 112 -22.16 -6.78 -21.47
CA GLU A 112 -20.93 -6.18 -22.00
C GLU A 112 -19.94 -5.80 -20.89
N ILE A 113 -20.45 -5.23 -19.79
CA ILE A 113 -19.63 -4.86 -18.63
C ILE A 113 -19.09 -6.10 -17.92
N ILE A 114 -19.91 -7.12 -17.68
CA ILE A 114 -19.50 -8.39 -17.07
C ILE A 114 -18.33 -8.99 -17.88
N LEU A 115 -18.47 -9.06 -19.20
CA LEU A 115 -17.43 -9.57 -20.09
C LEU A 115 -16.16 -8.71 -20.04
N ALA A 116 -16.29 -7.38 -20.01
CA ALA A 116 -15.15 -6.48 -19.90
C ALA A 116 -14.37 -6.66 -18.58
N VAL A 117 -15.08 -6.83 -17.46
CA VAL A 117 -14.49 -7.11 -16.14
C VAL A 117 -13.78 -8.46 -16.14
N LEU A 118 -14.48 -9.52 -16.60
CA LEU A 118 -13.92 -10.86 -16.66
C LEU A 118 -12.67 -10.94 -17.55
N LYS A 119 -12.67 -10.23 -18.68
CA LYS A 119 -11.50 -10.11 -19.55
C LYS A 119 -10.29 -9.57 -18.78
N ARG A 120 -10.46 -8.48 -18.02
CA ARG A 120 -9.37 -7.91 -17.22
C ARG A 120 -8.87 -8.84 -16.13
N ILE A 121 -9.77 -9.52 -15.42
CA ILE A 121 -9.37 -10.44 -14.35
C ILE A 121 -8.55 -11.61 -14.92
N ARG A 122 -8.89 -12.09 -16.12
CA ARG A 122 -8.14 -13.15 -16.81
C ARG A 122 -6.76 -12.70 -17.30
N GLU A 123 -6.59 -11.41 -17.57
CA GLU A 123 -5.30 -10.81 -17.96
C GLU A 123 -4.36 -10.60 -16.76
N ALA A 124 -4.82 -10.82 -15.53
CA ALA A 124 -4.01 -10.64 -14.33
C ALA A 124 -2.84 -11.65 -14.25
N PRO A 125 -1.67 -11.24 -13.73
CA PRO A 125 -0.58 -12.17 -13.47
C PRO A 125 -1.03 -13.28 -12.49
N ALA A 126 -0.85 -14.54 -12.89
CA ALA A 126 -1.37 -15.72 -12.17
C ALA A 126 -2.87 -15.60 -11.87
N PRO A 127 -3.73 -15.63 -12.90
CA PRO A 127 -5.16 -15.45 -12.73
C PRO A 127 -5.69 -16.68 -11.99
N ASN A 128 -5.86 -16.57 -10.68
CA ASN A 128 -6.45 -17.62 -9.87
C ASN A 128 -7.98 -17.58 -10.09
N ILE A 129 -8.43 -18.14 -11.22
CA ILE A 129 -9.83 -18.16 -11.67
C ILE A 129 -10.56 -19.40 -11.10
N LEU A 130 -10.14 -19.92 -9.94
CA LEU A 130 -10.85 -21.04 -9.31
C LEU A 130 -12.31 -20.70 -8.97
N THR A 131 -12.65 -19.40 -8.91
CA THR A 131 -14.01 -18.91 -8.69
C THR A 131 -14.35 -17.78 -9.65
N GLN A 132 -15.60 -17.78 -10.14
CA GLN A 132 -16.16 -16.67 -10.91
C GLN A 132 -16.37 -15.47 -9.98
N PRO A 133 -15.92 -14.26 -10.33
CA PRO A 133 -16.20 -13.06 -9.54
C PRO A 133 -17.69 -12.78 -9.54
N ILE A 134 -18.20 -12.29 -8.41
CA ILE A 134 -19.61 -11.88 -8.29
C ILE A 134 -19.72 -10.44 -8.78
N ILE A 135 -20.52 -10.23 -9.82
CA ILE A 135 -20.79 -8.91 -10.38
C ILE A 135 -22.27 -8.61 -10.21
N HIS A 136 -22.59 -7.46 -9.60
CA HIS A 136 -23.96 -6.99 -9.51
C HIS A 136 -24.04 -5.48 -9.74
N PHE A 137 -25.24 -5.01 -10.06
CA PHE A 137 -25.49 -3.65 -10.50
C PHE A 137 -26.48 -2.96 -9.56
N VAL A 138 -26.13 -1.76 -9.11
CA VAL A 138 -27.06 -0.89 -8.37
C VAL A 138 -27.03 0.50 -8.99
N GLY A 139 -28.10 0.82 -9.71
CA GLY A 139 -28.19 2.01 -10.52
C GLY A 139 -27.06 2.07 -11.57
N GLN A 140 -26.19 3.08 -11.46
CA GLN A 140 -25.05 3.32 -12.36
C GLN A 140 -23.71 2.81 -11.79
N HIS A 141 -23.77 1.98 -10.75
CA HIS A 141 -22.61 1.39 -10.09
C HIS A 141 -22.54 -0.11 -10.35
N VAL A 142 -21.31 -0.57 -10.59
CA VAL A 142 -20.97 -1.96 -10.87
C VAL A 142 -20.09 -2.46 -9.73
N TYR A 143 -20.60 -3.43 -8.99
CA TYR A 143 -19.91 -4.00 -7.83
C TYR A 143 -19.24 -5.29 -8.27
N VAL A 144 -17.94 -5.40 -8.05
CA VAL A 144 -17.13 -6.57 -8.43
C VAL A 144 -16.51 -7.15 -7.17
N SER A 145 -17.00 -8.30 -6.72
CA SER A 145 -16.64 -8.98 -5.47
C SER A 145 -15.96 -10.34 -5.71
N LEU A 146 -15.48 -10.96 -4.63
CA LEU A 146 -14.70 -12.21 -4.63
C LEU A 146 -13.43 -12.14 -5.48
N LEU A 147 -12.80 -10.97 -5.48
CA LEU A 147 -11.52 -10.79 -6.15
C LEU A 147 -10.40 -11.39 -5.29
N THR A 148 -9.46 -12.09 -5.92
CA THR A 148 -8.18 -12.40 -5.26
C THR A 148 -7.35 -11.11 -5.14
N THR A 149 -6.35 -11.09 -4.25
CA THR A 149 -5.45 -9.93 -4.10
C THR A 149 -4.82 -9.52 -5.44
N GLN A 150 -4.39 -10.47 -6.26
CA GLN A 150 -3.82 -10.18 -7.58
C GLN A 150 -4.86 -9.59 -8.53
N ALA A 151 -6.06 -10.15 -8.59
CA ALA A 151 -7.14 -9.63 -9.42
C ALA A 151 -7.55 -8.21 -9.00
N LEU A 152 -7.60 -7.95 -7.69
CA LEU A 152 -7.94 -6.65 -7.12
C LEU A 152 -6.90 -5.59 -7.50
N LEU A 153 -5.61 -5.88 -7.33
CA LEU A 153 -4.52 -4.97 -7.71
C LEU A 153 -4.45 -4.76 -9.22
N HIS A 154 -4.63 -5.84 -9.98
CA HIS A 154 -4.59 -5.80 -11.44
C HIS A 154 -5.73 -4.94 -12.00
N LEU A 155 -6.97 -5.15 -11.53
CA LEU A 155 -8.14 -4.39 -11.97
C LEU A 155 -7.99 -2.89 -11.68
N TRP A 156 -7.35 -2.54 -10.56
CA TRP A 156 -7.02 -1.14 -10.26
C TRP A 156 -5.98 -0.56 -11.20
N SER A 157 -4.90 -1.30 -11.48
CA SER A 157 -3.86 -0.85 -12.42
C SER A 157 -4.32 -0.80 -13.88
N SER A 158 -5.30 -1.66 -14.24
CA SER A 158 -5.82 -1.85 -15.58
C SER A 158 -7.35 -1.92 -15.56
N PRO A 159 -8.05 -0.77 -15.41
CA PRO A 159 -9.51 -0.75 -15.30
C PRO A 159 -10.19 -1.38 -16.53
N PRO A 160 -11.38 -1.98 -16.37
CA PRO A 160 -12.18 -2.51 -17.48
C PRO A 160 -12.41 -1.46 -18.56
N LEU A 161 -12.34 -1.89 -19.81
CA LEU A 161 -12.59 -1.04 -20.96
C LEU A 161 -13.99 -1.33 -21.49
N PHE A 162 -14.87 -0.34 -21.42
CA PHE A 162 -16.23 -0.41 -21.93
C PHE A 162 -16.36 0.49 -23.17
N ARG A 163 -16.61 -0.15 -24.31
CA ARG A 163 -16.86 0.49 -25.62
C ARG A 163 -15.78 1.49 -26.07
N GLY A 164 -14.54 1.39 -25.59
CA GLY A 164 -13.43 2.29 -25.93
C GLY A 164 -13.01 3.27 -24.83
N ALA A 165 -13.67 3.27 -23.67
CA ALA A 165 -13.26 4.08 -22.51
C ALA A 165 -13.04 3.20 -21.28
N HIS A 166 -12.05 3.53 -20.46
CA HIS A 166 -11.88 2.89 -19.15
C HIS A 166 -13.06 3.26 -18.23
N MET A 167 -13.49 2.29 -17.42
CA MET A 167 -14.40 2.54 -16.32
C MET A 167 -13.67 3.26 -15.19
N ASP A 168 -14.39 4.13 -14.49
CA ASP A 168 -13.88 4.89 -13.35
C ASP A 168 -14.14 4.13 -12.06
N PHE A 169 -13.23 4.24 -11.09
CA PHE A 169 -13.47 3.73 -9.74
C PHE A 169 -14.31 4.72 -8.94
N VAL A 170 -15.39 4.21 -8.34
CA VAL A 170 -16.16 4.90 -7.30
C VAL A 170 -15.50 4.64 -5.95
N SER A 171 -15.14 3.39 -5.68
CA SER A 171 -14.37 2.99 -4.51
C SER A 171 -13.58 1.72 -4.80
N LYS A 172 -12.47 1.54 -4.07
CA LYS A 172 -11.57 0.39 -4.27
C LYS A 172 -11.47 -0.49 -3.03
N GLY A 173 -11.43 -1.81 -3.23
CA GLY A 173 -11.49 -2.80 -2.14
C GLY A 173 -10.16 -3.00 -1.42
N LEU A 174 -10.19 -3.52 -0.20
CA LEU A 174 -8.97 -3.96 0.49
C LEU A 174 -8.86 -5.48 0.47
N PHE A 175 -7.66 -6.01 0.52
CA PHE A 175 -7.40 -7.45 0.43
C PHE A 175 -7.51 -8.16 1.80
N TYR A 176 -8.53 -7.75 2.57
CA TYR A 176 -8.96 -8.34 3.83
C TYR A 176 -10.43 -7.96 4.08
N THR A 177 -11.13 -8.71 4.92
CA THR A 177 -12.56 -8.49 5.18
C THR A 177 -12.82 -7.26 6.04
N LYS A 178 -14.04 -6.71 6.02
CA LYS A 178 -14.52 -5.60 6.87
C LYS A 178 -13.48 -4.49 7.13
N PRO A 179 -13.01 -3.83 6.06
CA PRO A 179 -11.93 -2.87 6.18
C PRO A 179 -12.29 -1.63 7.00
N HIS A 180 -11.33 -1.22 7.83
CA HIS A 180 -11.34 0.04 8.53
C HIS A 180 -9.99 0.76 8.31
N ILE A 181 -10.06 2.03 7.90
CA ILE A 181 -8.88 2.83 7.58
C ILE A 181 -8.85 4.04 8.51
N SER A 182 -7.82 4.13 9.33
CA SER A 182 -7.55 5.30 10.16
C SER A 182 -6.41 6.11 9.55
N THR A 183 -6.67 7.39 9.31
CA THR A 183 -5.65 8.34 8.83
C THR A 183 -5.35 9.35 9.93
N PHE A 184 -4.10 9.37 10.37
CA PHE A 184 -3.62 10.32 11.38
C PHE A 184 -2.68 11.32 10.72
N LYS A 185 -2.88 12.61 11.02
CA LYS A 185 -2.11 13.72 10.40
C LYS A 185 -1.36 14.62 11.39
N GLU A 186 -1.56 14.41 12.69
CA GLU A 186 -1.12 15.31 13.77
C GLU A 186 -0.27 14.58 14.81
N GLY A 187 0.58 13.68 14.34
CA GLY A 187 1.53 12.98 15.19
C GLY A 187 2.71 13.87 15.62
N ARG A 188 3.17 13.71 16.86
CA ARG A 188 4.37 14.34 17.38
C ARG A 188 5.59 13.88 16.58
N ALA A 189 6.34 14.83 16.03
CA ALA A 189 7.59 14.54 15.34
C ALA A 189 8.62 13.90 16.27
N MET A 190 9.28 12.84 15.81
CA MET A 190 10.32 12.13 16.55
C MET A 190 11.28 11.41 15.59
N LYS A 191 12.47 11.03 16.08
CA LYS A 191 13.45 10.26 15.28
C LYS A 191 12.84 8.94 14.81
N LYS A 192 13.18 8.50 13.60
CA LYS A 192 12.66 7.26 13.01
C LYS A 192 12.83 6.06 13.94
N ASP A 193 14.02 5.83 14.50
CA ASP A 193 14.27 4.65 15.33
C ASP A 193 13.37 4.61 16.57
N ALA A 194 13.23 5.76 17.25
CA ALA A 194 12.34 5.88 18.41
C ALA A 194 10.86 5.68 18.04
N PHE A 195 10.43 6.21 16.87
CA PHE A 195 9.08 5.97 16.36
C PHE A 195 8.84 4.49 16.09
N VAL A 196 9.75 3.84 15.37
CA VAL A 196 9.64 2.43 14.98
C VAL A 196 9.59 1.53 16.21
N GLU A 197 10.46 1.76 17.19
CA GLU A 197 10.47 1.01 18.45
C GLU A 197 9.13 1.14 19.20
N ALA A 198 8.65 2.38 19.40
CA ALA A 198 7.38 2.64 20.06
C ALA A 198 6.19 2.05 19.29
N PHE A 199 6.20 2.15 17.96
CA PHE A 199 5.17 1.61 17.09
C PHE A 199 5.07 0.10 17.21
N LYS A 200 6.20 -0.61 17.11
CA LYS A 200 6.25 -2.07 17.29
C LYS A 200 5.78 -2.48 18.68
N LYS A 201 6.27 -1.81 19.72
CA LYS A 201 5.89 -2.11 21.11
C LYS A 201 4.38 -2.04 21.32
N GLN A 202 3.71 -1.05 20.72
CA GLN A 202 2.26 -0.90 20.88
C GLN A 202 1.46 -1.83 19.98
N TYR A 203 1.82 -1.98 18.71
CA TYR A 203 0.92 -2.56 17.71
C TYR A 203 1.20 -4.03 17.35
N THR A 204 2.39 -4.56 17.63
CA THR A 204 2.71 -5.97 17.39
C THR A 204 1.71 -6.95 18.02
N PRO A 205 1.22 -6.75 19.28
CA PRO A 205 0.21 -7.63 19.88
C PRO A 205 -1.15 -7.62 19.18
N HIS A 206 -1.38 -6.66 18.29
CA HIS A 206 -2.67 -6.43 17.63
C HIS A 206 -2.62 -6.71 16.13
N VAL A 207 -1.52 -7.27 15.62
CA VAL A 207 -1.39 -7.62 14.20
C VAL A 207 -2.27 -8.82 13.88
N ALA A 208 -3.08 -8.68 12.84
CA ALA A 208 -3.89 -9.77 12.33
C ALA A 208 -3.01 -10.80 11.60
N ALA A 209 -3.17 -12.08 11.94
CA ALA A 209 -2.43 -13.15 11.28
C ALA A 209 -3.03 -13.46 9.91
N LEU A 210 -4.36 -13.54 9.83
CA LEU A 210 -5.11 -13.83 8.62
C LEU A 210 -5.90 -12.60 8.13
N SER A 211 -6.34 -12.65 6.87
CA SER A 211 -7.16 -11.60 6.26
C SER A 211 -8.57 -11.47 6.84
N SER A 212 -9.03 -12.49 7.56
CA SER A 212 -10.30 -12.52 8.29
C SER A 212 -10.18 -12.08 9.74
N ASP A 213 -8.97 -12.05 10.30
CA ASP A 213 -8.77 -11.79 11.72
C ASP A 213 -8.93 -10.29 12.02
N SER A 214 -9.52 -10.00 13.17
CA SER A 214 -9.59 -8.65 13.71
C SER A 214 -8.20 -8.12 14.06
N GLY A 215 -7.95 -6.84 13.80
CA GLY A 215 -6.70 -6.18 14.17
C GLY A 215 -6.00 -5.47 13.02
N LEU A 216 -4.75 -5.08 13.26
CA LEU A 216 -3.92 -4.33 12.32
C LEU A 216 -3.46 -5.23 11.17
N GLN A 217 -3.88 -4.88 9.97
CA GLN A 217 -3.49 -5.55 8.73
C GLN A 217 -2.24 -4.90 8.13
N PHE A 218 -2.21 -3.56 8.01
CA PHE A 218 -1.06 -2.80 7.52
C PHE A 218 -0.94 -1.45 8.23
N ALA A 219 0.28 -0.94 8.33
CA ALA A 219 0.52 0.44 8.74
C ALA A 219 1.64 1.08 7.93
N TYR A 220 1.41 2.31 7.49
CA TYR A 220 2.42 3.14 6.82
C TYR A 220 2.62 4.42 7.61
N ALA A 221 3.87 4.77 7.85
CA ALA A 221 4.25 6.04 8.47
C ALA A 221 5.03 6.89 7.47
N ARG A 222 4.81 8.21 7.51
CA ARG A 222 5.47 9.14 6.63
C ARG A 222 6.69 9.74 7.31
N PHE A 223 7.82 9.67 6.64
CA PHE A 223 9.10 10.20 7.11
C PHE A 223 9.61 11.31 6.19
N TYR A 224 10.53 12.09 6.72
CA TYR A 224 11.29 13.05 5.94
C TYR A 224 12.74 13.10 6.42
N GLU A 225 13.61 13.58 5.54
CA GLU A 225 14.99 13.95 5.88
C GLU A 225 15.36 15.21 5.08
N VAL A 226 16.36 15.94 5.56
CA VAL A 226 16.87 17.15 4.90
C VAL A 226 18.31 16.90 4.49
N SER A 227 18.60 17.00 3.19
CA SER A 227 19.95 16.78 2.67
C SER A 227 20.92 17.80 3.28
N GLY A 228 22.10 17.32 3.69
CA GLY A 228 23.13 18.16 4.31
C GLY A 228 22.89 18.48 5.79
N VAL A 229 21.80 17.98 6.40
CA VAL A 229 21.55 18.11 7.85
C VAL A 229 21.81 16.76 8.53
N PRO A 230 22.73 16.68 9.51
CA PRO A 230 22.94 15.46 10.27
C PRO A 230 21.73 15.17 11.17
N GLY A 231 21.35 13.90 11.31
CA GLY A 231 20.25 13.49 12.20
C GLY A 231 19.35 12.37 11.68
N GLY A 232 19.44 12.05 10.40
CA GLY A 232 18.68 10.97 9.77
C GLY A 232 17.18 11.24 9.63
N PRO A 233 16.39 10.21 9.29
CA PRO A 233 14.96 10.36 9.05
C PRO A 233 14.15 10.71 10.30
N ILE A 234 13.18 11.60 10.12
CA ILE A 234 12.25 12.05 11.15
C ILE A 234 10.82 11.68 10.75
N PHE A 235 10.04 11.17 11.70
CA PHE A 235 8.62 10.93 11.53
C PHE A 235 7.88 12.27 11.37
N SER A 236 7.11 12.40 10.29
CA SER A 236 6.47 13.66 9.89
C SER A 236 5.12 13.94 10.57
N GLY A 237 4.64 13.03 11.41
CA GLY A 237 3.33 13.15 12.07
C GLY A 237 2.18 12.46 11.33
N GLN A 238 2.43 11.77 10.21
CA GLN A 238 1.38 11.14 9.42
C GLN A 238 1.48 9.61 9.41
N VAL A 239 0.38 8.93 9.73
CA VAL A 239 0.25 7.47 9.72
C VAL A 239 -1.05 7.07 9.03
N LEU A 240 -0.99 6.05 8.17
CA LEU A 240 -2.13 5.34 7.63
C LEU A 240 -2.18 3.96 8.27
N MET A 241 -3.28 3.65 8.93
CA MET A 241 -3.51 2.34 9.56
C MET A 241 -4.69 1.65 8.89
N PHE A 242 -4.47 0.40 8.52
CA PHE A 242 -5.39 -0.48 7.83
C PHE A 242 -5.69 -1.63 8.77
N SER A 243 -6.93 -1.71 9.27
CA SER A 243 -7.35 -2.73 10.23
C SER A 243 -8.64 -3.41 9.79
N ASN A 244 -8.83 -4.65 10.24
CA ASN A 244 -10.08 -5.38 10.09
C ASN A 244 -10.88 -5.27 11.40
N GLU A 245 -12.15 -4.87 11.29
CA GLU A 245 -13.07 -4.58 12.40
C GLU A 245 -12.64 -3.42 13.33
N VAL A 246 -13.62 -2.78 13.96
CA VAL A 246 -13.46 -1.56 14.79
C VAL A 246 -13.09 -1.90 16.25
N ASP A 247 -13.09 -3.18 16.61
CA ASP A 247 -13.16 -3.66 17.99
C ASP A 247 -11.81 -3.84 18.70
N VAL A 248 -10.74 -3.22 18.19
CA VAL A 248 -9.49 -3.08 18.96
C VAL A 248 -9.26 -1.60 19.26
N PRO A 249 -9.90 -1.03 20.30
CA PRO A 249 -9.73 0.37 20.70
C PRO A 249 -8.27 0.80 20.82
N GLN A 250 -7.36 -0.13 21.13
CA GLN A 250 -5.92 0.08 21.25
C GLN A 250 -5.25 0.40 19.90
N VAL A 251 -5.75 -0.15 18.78
CA VAL A 251 -5.29 0.18 17.43
C VAL A 251 -5.61 1.64 17.10
N HIS A 252 -6.73 2.15 17.61
CA HIS A 252 -7.23 3.51 17.39
C HIS A 252 -6.85 4.51 18.49
N LYS A 253 -5.96 4.13 19.43
CA LYS A 253 -5.39 5.01 20.47
C LYS A 253 -3.91 5.27 20.21
N PRO A 254 -3.56 6.13 19.24
CA PRO A 254 -2.17 6.31 18.83
C PRO A 254 -1.33 7.05 19.89
N PHE A 255 -0.21 6.44 20.32
CA PHE A 255 0.76 7.07 21.23
C PHE A 255 1.36 8.37 20.69
N PHE A 256 1.33 8.54 19.37
CA PHE A 256 1.96 9.65 18.68
C PHE A 256 1.05 10.87 18.55
N ILE A 257 -0.26 10.76 18.81
CA ILE A 257 -1.13 11.95 18.80
C ILE A 257 -0.93 12.72 20.10
N GLN A 258 -0.69 14.02 19.96
CA GLN A 258 -0.66 14.92 21.11
C GLN A 258 -2.09 15.10 21.59
N GLU A 259 -2.40 14.69 22.83
CA GLU A 259 -3.61 15.17 23.49
C GLU A 259 -3.50 16.69 23.54
N SER A 260 -4.34 17.39 22.78
CA SER A 260 -4.32 18.85 22.78
C SER A 260 -4.59 19.35 24.20
N PRO A 261 -3.69 20.15 24.81
CA PRO A 261 -3.99 20.85 26.04
C PRO A 261 -4.85 22.07 25.70
N LEU A 262 -6.02 21.85 25.08
CA LEU A 262 -7.08 22.87 25.03
C LEU A 262 -8.02 22.64 26.21
N ALA A 263 -7.43 22.53 27.41
CA ALA A 263 -8.12 22.78 28.65
C ALA A 263 -7.81 24.23 29.05
N VAL A 264 -8.84 25.08 28.96
CA VAL A 264 -9.00 26.34 29.69
C VAL A 264 -8.07 27.50 29.29
N PHE A 265 -8.32 28.10 28.13
CA PHE A 265 -8.34 29.57 28.08
C PHE A 265 -9.79 30.02 28.17
N SER A 266 -10.32 30.02 29.39
CA SER A 266 -11.53 30.79 29.71
C SER A 266 -11.14 32.25 29.59
N PHE A 267 -11.58 32.90 28.51
CA PHE A 267 -11.58 34.36 28.48
C PHE A 267 -12.64 34.82 29.48
N ALA A 268 -12.21 35.11 30.71
CA ALA A 268 -13.02 35.89 31.63
C ALA A 268 -13.35 37.22 30.93
N ARG A 269 -14.62 37.42 30.60
CA ARG A 269 -15.10 38.74 30.16
C ARG A 269 -14.85 39.72 31.31
N PRO A 270 -14.30 40.92 31.05
CA PRO A 270 -14.25 41.95 32.08
C PRO A 270 -15.69 42.30 32.48
N ASN A 271 -15.97 42.24 33.78
CA ASN A 271 -17.20 42.77 34.36
C ASN A 271 -17.26 44.27 34.06
N THR A 272 -18.13 44.67 33.12
CA THR A 272 -18.64 46.04 33.09
C THR A 272 -19.68 46.16 34.18
N THR A 273 -19.26 46.61 35.37
CA THR A 273 -20.15 47.19 36.36
C THR A 273 -20.61 48.56 35.85
N GLY A 274 -21.92 48.71 35.70
CA GLY A 274 -22.59 50.01 35.84
C GLY A 274 -22.93 50.28 37.31
#